data_AF-A0A1M7GRA5-F1
#
_entry.id   AF-A0A1M7GRA5-F1
#
_cell.length_a   1.000
_cell.length_b   1.000
_cell.length_c   1.000
_cell.angle_alpha   90.00
_cell.angle_beta   90.00
_cell.angle_gamma   90.00
#
_symmetry.space_group_name_H-M   'P 1'
#
loop_
_entity.id
_entity.type
_entity.pdbx_description
1 polymer ?
#
loop_
_entity_poly.entity_id
_entity_poly.type
_entity_poly.pdbx_seq_one_letter_code
_entity_poly.pdbx_strand_id
1 'polypeptide(L)'
;MRQRVHELLQNVRFDDGNYLWAYDYDGVSTVLGDNPTLVGQDNYDMQGSDGTYIVQGMIETGRNGGGFYGYDWEHPNTGQVEPKQSYVLNMPELGWVMGAGVYMTDIERTMAAVRADAKDALQTSIIIAVLIGLGVFIIIALMAIWLVRRLVRPINQTASAMRDIAQGRGDLTQRLEVTTDDEIGALAEQFNAFVERMQTTLINVRRSVYEVHHGASEMAQGSEELASRTEQAAANLQETSSSMEEITSTVNHSSESAQQANQLATSTVTVARQGGEAMTEVEQTMGNLSDSATRIGEIITMIDGIAFQTNILALNASVEAARAGEHGRGFAVVAQEVRDLASRSANASSEIRGLIDTATTYTRQGSETVQRAGTTMREIVDSVTRVTDVIAEISAGAREQSAGISQVNTAVTEMDTMTQQNSSMVQQTSSTAESMRDQAARLSELVDTFVLGDDDAQPAATRKAPAPLPSARKTPARPPAPASTADEWEEF
;
A
#
# COMPACT_ATOMS: atom_id res chain seq x y z
N MET A 1 -94.27 79.93 82.09
CA MET A 1 -93.29 79.53 81.04
C MET A 1 -92.47 78.32 81.47
N ARG A 2 -91.71 78.37 82.58
CA ARG A 2 -90.89 77.25 83.11
C ARG A 2 -91.61 75.88 83.16
N GLN A 3 -92.84 75.83 83.68
CA GLN A 3 -93.60 74.56 83.80
C GLN A 3 -93.91 73.89 82.44
N ARG A 4 -94.15 74.68 81.38
CA ARG A 4 -94.43 74.15 80.03
C ARG A 4 -93.16 73.61 79.35
N VAL A 5 -91.99 74.19 79.66
CA VAL A 5 -90.70 73.71 79.17
C VAL A 5 -90.32 72.39 79.85
N HIS A 6 -90.58 72.27 81.16
CA HIS A 6 -90.39 71.02 81.90
C HIS A 6 -91.19 69.86 81.28
N GLU A 7 -92.48 70.04 81.03
CA GLU A 7 -93.35 68.99 80.46
C GLU A 7 -92.89 68.53 79.07
N LEU A 8 -92.35 69.44 78.25
CA LEU A 8 -91.82 69.11 76.93
C LEU A 8 -90.53 68.29 77.01
N LEU A 9 -89.63 68.63 77.94
CA LEU A 9 -88.30 68.04 77.99
C LEU A 9 -88.26 66.69 78.75
N GLN A 10 -89.07 66.50 79.80
CA GLN A 10 -89.00 65.31 80.64
C GLN A 10 -89.23 63.98 79.87
N ASN A 11 -90.03 64.01 78.81
CA ASN A 11 -90.43 62.84 78.04
C ASN A 11 -89.55 62.60 76.80
N VAL A 12 -88.58 63.46 76.51
CA VAL A 12 -87.70 63.27 75.35
C VAL A 12 -86.75 62.12 75.62
N ARG A 13 -86.70 61.18 74.68
CA ARG A 13 -85.75 60.07 74.62
C ARG A 13 -85.09 60.01 73.24
N PHE A 14 -83.82 59.61 73.17
CA PHE A 14 -83.06 59.41 71.93
C PHE A 14 -82.05 58.27 72.10
N ASP A 15 -81.47 57.79 70.99
CA ASP A 15 -80.45 56.72 70.92
C ASP A 15 -80.57 55.69 72.04
N ASP A 16 -81.65 54.90 71.94
CA ASP A 16 -81.92 53.74 72.80
C ASP A 16 -81.99 54.04 74.31
N GLY A 17 -82.73 55.08 74.69
CA GLY A 17 -83.10 55.34 76.10
C GLY A 17 -82.36 56.52 76.75
N ASN A 18 -81.42 57.14 76.05
CA ASN A 18 -80.84 58.41 76.48
C ASN A 18 -81.91 59.51 76.56
N TYR A 19 -81.68 60.51 77.40
CA TYR A 19 -82.68 61.50 77.80
C TYR A 19 -82.04 62.87 78.05
N LEU A 20 -82.89 63.88 78.17
CA LEU A 20 -82.48 65.22 78.57
C LEU A 20 -82.65 65.44 80.07
N TRP A 21 -81.78 66.26 80.62
CA TRP A 21 -81.79 66.69 82.00
C TRP A 21 -81.58 68.21 82.08
N ALA A 22 -82.06 68.83 83.16
CA ALA A 22 -81.89 70.24 83.46
C ALA A 22 -81.89 70.49 84.97
N TYR A 23 -81.00 71.36 85.42
CA TYR A 23 -80.89 71.85 86.80
C TYR A 23 -81.02 73.37 86.80
N ASP A 24 -81.63 73.94 87.83
CA ASP A 24 -81.50 75.38 88.04
C ASP A 24 -80.12 75.74 88.61
N TYR A 25 -79.81 77.03 88.66
CA TYR A 25 -78.54 77.53 89.14
C TYR A 25 -78.25 77.31 90.63
N ASP A 26 -79.28 76.98 91.40
CA ASP A 26 -79.17 76.66 92.82
C ASP A 26 -79.03 75.13 93.02
N GLY A 27 -79.02 74.34 91.94
CA GLY A 27 -78.83 72.89 91.98
C GLY A 27 -80.12 72.08 92.05
N VAL A 28 -81.28 72.72 91.91
CA VAL A 28 -82.55 72.02 91.93
C VAL A 28 -82.80 71.37 90.57
N SER A 29 -82.96 70.05 90.57
CA SER A 29 -83.31 69.29 89.37
C SER A 29 -84.64 69.76 88.83
N THR A 30 -84.63 70.38 87.66
CA THR A 30 -85.88 70.80 87.03
C THR A 30 -86.37 69.80 85.99
N VAL A 31 -85.46 69.12 85.27
CA VAL A 31 -85.82 68.04 84.35
C VAL A 31 -84.84 66.91 84.59
N LEU A 32 -85.34 65.71 84.82
CA LEU A 32 -84.48 64.53 84.82
C LEU A 32 -85.31 63.38 84.29
N GLY A 33 -85.23 63.16 82.97
CA GLY A 33 -86.15 62.27 82.28
C GLY A 33 -86.21 60.87 82.89
N ASP A 34 -85.07 60.34 83.32
CA ASP A 34 -84.92 58.95 83.74
C ASP A 34 -85.08 58.71 85.24
N ASN A 35 -85.00 59.77 86.06
CA ASN A 35 -85.23 59.66 87.49
C ASN A 35 -86.13 60.81 87.98
N PRO A 36 -87.46 60.68 87.80
CA PRO A 36 -88.40 61.75 88.15
C PRO A 36 -88.46 62.02 89.67
N THR A 37 -87.95 61.11 90.51
CA THR A 37 -87.97 61.31 91.98
C THR A 37 -87.02 62.41 92.44
N LEU A 38 -85.95 62.67 91.67
CA LEU A 38 -84.98 63.71 91.96
C LEU A 38 -85.45 65.10 91.50
N VAL A 39 -86.49 65.19 90.67
CA VAL A 39 -87.04 66.48 90.20
C VAL A 39 -87.63 67.25 91.37
N GLY A 40 -87.23 68.52 91.50
CA GLY A 40 -87.59 69.40 92.61
C GLY A 40 -86.74 69.25 93.87
N GLN A 41 -85.80 68.29 93.90
CA GLN A 41 -84.83 68.17 94.99
C GLN A 41 -83.57 69.01 94.70
N ASP A 42 -82.99 69.55 95.77
CA ASP A 42 -81.66 70.16 95.74
C ASP A 42 -80.61 69.05 95.61
N ASN A 43 -79.91 69.03 94.47
CA ASN A 43 -78.86 68.08 94.17
C ASN A 43 -77.53 68.80 93.97
N TYR A 44 -77.37 70.03 94.47
CA TYR A 44 -76.17 70.82 94.28
C TYR A 44 -74.92 70.07 94.73
N ASP A 45 -74.95 69.38 95.87
CA ASP A 45 -73.81 68.61 96.40
C ASP A 45 -73.77 67.13 95.94
N MET A 46 -74.53 66.76 94.91
CA MET A 46 -74.58 65.38 94.41
C MET A 46 -73.23 64.97 93.80
N GLN A 47 -72.67 63.89 94.35
CA GLN A 47 -71.44 63.27 93.85
C GLN A 47 -71.75 61.99 93.07
N GLY A 48 -71.00 61.78 91.98
CA GLY A 48 -70.96 60.51 91.25
C GLY A 48 -70.14 59.45 91.98
N SER A 49 -70.11 58.23 91.44
CA SER A 49 -69.33 57.11 91.99
C SER A 49 -67.82 57.35 92.01
N ASP A 50 -67.32 58.22 91.15
CA ASP A 50 -65.93 58.64 91.06
C ASP A 50 -65.59 59.83 91.99
N GLY A 51 -66.56 60.30 92.79
CA GLY A 51 -66.43 61.45 93.68
C GLY A 51 -66.57 62.82 93.00
N THR A 52 -66.89 62.86 91.70
CA THR A 52 -67.09 64.13 90.98
C THR A 52 -68.43 64.76 91.35
N TYR A 53 -68.44 66.08 91.55
CA TYR A 53 -69.69 66.81 91.76
C TYR A 53 -70.43 66.96 90.44
N ILE A 54 -71.51 66.20 90.27
CA ILE A 54 -72.23 66.07 89.00
C ILE A 54 -72.91 67.40 88.67
N VAL A 55 -73.78 67.88 89.57
CA VAL A 55 -74.61 69.05 89.32
C VAL A 55 -73.78 70.34 89.34
N GLN A 56 -72.83 70.49 90.27
CA GLN A 56 -71.94 71.67 90.28
C GLN A 56 -71.10 71.74 89.01
N GLY A 57 -70.50 70.62 88.61
CA GLY A 57 -69.69 70.57 87.40
C GLY A 57 -70.50 70.88 86.14
N MET A 58 -71.77 70.41 86.07
CA MET A 58 -72.69 70.78 85.00
C MET A 58 -73.04 72.27 85.02
N ILE A 59 -73.38 72.84 86.20
CA ILE A 59 -73.71 74.25 86.33
C ILE A 59 -72.52 75.14 85.95
N GLU A 60 -71.32 74.79 86.41
CA GLU A 60 -70.08 75.49 86.07
C GLU A 60 -69.76 75.38 84.57
N THR A 61 -69.87 74.18 83.99
CA THR A 61 -69.69 73.95 82.55
C THR A 61 -70.67 74.78 81.73
N GLY A 62 -71.95 74.82 82.14
CA GLY A 62 -72.96 75.67 81.51
C GLY A 62 -72.59 77.15 81.64
N ARG A 63 -72.33 77.65 82.85
CA ARG A 63 -71.96 79.06 83.09
C ARG A 63 -70.73 79.51 82.29
N ASN A 64 -69.79 78.60 82.04
CA ASN A 64 -68.58 78.86 81.26
C ASN A 64 -68.76 78.74 79.73
N GLY A 65 -70.01 78.78 79.23
CA GLY A 65 -70.32 78.80 77.79
C GLY A 65 -70.85 77.49 77.21
N GLY A 66 -71.04 76.47 78.05
CA GLY A 66 -71.46 75.13 77.65
C GLY A 66 -70.29 74.28 77.13
N GLY A 67 -70.46 72.96 77.16
CA GLY A 67 -69.40 72.02 76.80
C GLY A 67 -69.68 70.59 77.26
N PHE A 68 -68.77 69.68 76.97
CA PHE A 68 -68.90 68.30 77.43
C PHE A 68 -68.45 68.17 78.89
N TYR A 69 -69.27 67.47 79.68
CA TYR A 69 -68.96 67.08 81.05
C TYR A 69 -69.17 65.56 81.18
N GLY A 70 -68.13 64.86 81.63
CA GLY A 70 -68.15 63.43 81.87
C GLY A 70 -68.44 63.17 83.34
N TYR A 71 -69.30 62.20 83.60
CA TYR A 71 -69.66 61.76 84.94
C TYR A 71 -70.22 60.34 84.87
N ASP A 72 -70.15 59.64 85.99
CA ASP A 72 -70.78 58.34 86.11
C ASP A 72 -72.26 58.50 86.46
N TRP A 73 -73.13 57.83 85.70
CA TRP A 73 -74.57 57.85 85.96
C TRP A 73 -75.20 56.49 85.69
N GLU A 74 -76.29 56.20 86.39
CA GLU A 74 -77.04 54.97 86.15
C GLU A 74 -77.59 54.94 84.72
N HIS A 75 -77.33 53.86 84.00
CA HIS A 75 -77.81 53.67 82.64
C HIS A 75 -79.26 53.18 82.66
N PRO A 76 -80.20 53.83 81.95
CA PRO A 76 -81.64 53.52 81.98
C PRO A 76 -81.97 52.05 81.69
N ASN A 77 -81.30 51.48 80.68
CA ASN A 77 -81.56 50.10 80.25
C ASN A 77 -80.82 49.02 81.05
N THR A 78 -79.63 49.30 81.59
CA THR A 78 -78.81 48.28 82.29
C THR A 78 -78.94 48.36 83.81
N GLY A 79 -79.38 49.52 84.35
CA GLY A 79 -79.43 49.81 85.79
C GLY A 79 -78.04 49.89 86.43
N GLN A 80 -76.97 49.89 85.65
CA GLN A 80 -75.60 49.98 86.14
C GLN A 80 -75.09 51.40 86.01
N VAL A 81 -74.26 51.82 86.96
CA VAL A 81 -73.56 53.09 86.87
C VAL A 81 -72.47 52.97 85.81
N GLU A 82 -72.62 53.71 84.71
CA GLU A 82 -71.76 53.66 83.54
C GLU A 82 -71.21 55.07 83.22
N PRO A 83 -69.97 55.19 82.69
CA PRO A 83 -69.43 56.47 82.29
C PRO A 83 -70.29 57.13 81.22
N LYS A 84 -70.83 58.30 81.55
CA LYS A 84 -71.71 59.08 80.69
C LYS A 84 -71.04 60.39 80.28
N GLN A 85 -71.03 60.66 78.99
CA GLN A 85 -70.57 61.93 78.46
C GLN A 85 -71.78 62.77 78.08
N SER A 86 -72.04 63.87 78.80
CA SER A 86 -73.11 64.81 78.45
C SER A 86 -72.57 66.11 77.88
N TYR A 87 -73.29 66.69 76.93
CA TYR A 87 -73.08 68.07 76.53
C TYR A 87 -74.02 68.98 77.32
N VAL A 88 -73.46 69.97 78.01
CA VAL A 88 -74.16 70.91 78.86
C VAL A 88 -74.31 72.26 78.15
N LEU A 89 -75.51 72.82 78.22
CA LEU A 89 -75.90 74.12 77.66
C LEU A 89 -76.42 75.03 78.76
N ASN A 90 -76.04 76.31 78.68
CA ASN A 90 -76.57 77.33 79.57
C ASN A 90 -77.88 77.90 79.04
N MET A 91 -78.88 78.03 79.91
CA MET A 91 -80.19 78.60 79.59
C MET A 91 -80.45 79.80 80.52
N PRO A 92 -79.78 80.95 80.30
CA PRO A 92 -79.85 82.09 81.20
C PRO A 92 -81.26 82.69 81.32
N GLU A 93 -82.06 82.64 80.27
CA GLU A 93 -83.46 83.11 80.28
C GLU A 93 -84.36 82.31 81.25
N LEU A 94 -84.03 81.04 81.46
CA LEU A 94 -84.75 80.16 82.39
C LEU A 94 -84.06 80.06 83.74
N GLY A 95 -82.80 80.50 83.85
CA GLY A 95 -81.96 80.29 85.04
C GLY A 95 -81.54 78.83 85.22
N TRP A 96 -81.44 78.08 84.13
CA TRP A 96 -81.13 76.64 84.12
C TRP A 96 -79.83 76.33 83.39
N VAL A 97 -79.26 75.18 83.67
CA VAL A 97 -78.38 74.45 82.75
C VAL A 97 -79.10 73.19 82.30
N MET A 98 -78.94 72.80 81.04
CA MET A 98 -79.54 71.58 80.52
C MET A 98 -78.56 70.80 79.66
N GLY A 99 -78.74 69.51 79.55
CA GLY A 99 -77.88 68.70 78.71
C GLY A 99 -78.52 67.40 78.26
N ALA A 100 -77.81 66.77 77.34
CA ALA A 100 -78.08 65.44 76.82
C ALA A 100 -76.75 64.69 76.76
N GLY A 101 -76.74 63.42 77.10
CA GLY A 101 -75.52 62.62 77.07
C GLY A 101 -75.76 61.20 76.61
N VAL A 102 -74.68 60.56 76.19
CA VAL A 102 -74.62 59.16 75.76
C VAL A 102 -73.63 58.40 76.65
N TYR A 103 -73.86 57.11 76.82
CA TYR A 103 -72.99 56.23 77.60
C TYR A 103 -71.82 55.73 76.73
N MET A 104 -70.61 55.72 77.29
CA MET A 104 -69.39 55.39 76.53
C MET A 104 -69.36 53.91 76.09
N THR A 105 -69.96 53.05 76.88
CA THR A 105 -70.14 51.60 76.67
C THR A 105 -70.88 51.26 75.37
N ASP A 106 -71.90 52.04 75.00
CA ASP A 106 -72.64 51.82 73.75
C ASP A 106 -71.78 52.11 72.51
N ILE A 107 -70.90 53.12 72.60
CA ILE A 107 -69.97 53.47 71.53
C ILE A 107 -68.96 52.34 71.33
N GLU A 108 -68.42 51.79 72.42
CA GLU A 108 -67.43 50.70 72.37
C GLU A 108 -68.01 49.41 71.78
N ARG A 109 -69.24 49.05 72.16
CA ARG A 109 -69.94 47.87 71.63
C ARG A 109 -70.10 47.96 70.10
N THR A 110 -70.45 49.14 69.61
CA THR A 110 -70.66 49.36 68.17
C THR A 110 -69.35 49.26 67.38
N MET A 111 -68.23 49.73 67.95
CA MET A 111 -66.91 49.61 67.30
C MET A 111 -66.34 48.18 67.31
N ALA A 112 -66.69 47.35 68.28
CA ALA A 112 -66.23 45.97 68.35
C ALA A 112 -66.79 45.11 67.20
N ALA A 113 -68.05 45.33 66.80
CA ALA A 113 -68.70 44.59 65.72
C ALA A 113 -68.03 44.80 64.36
N VAL A 114 -67.61 46.03 64.04
CA VAL A 114 -66.96 46.37 62.75
C VAL A 114 -65.58 45.73 62.60
N ARG A 115 -64.86 45.50 63.71
CA ARG A 115 -63.51 44.89 63.68
C ARG A 115 -63.52 43.37 63.45
N ALA A 116 -64.62 42.68 63.75
CA ALA A 116 -64.73 41.24 63.57
C ALA A 116 -64.88 40.86 62.08
N ASP A 117 -65.79 41.52 61.35
CA ASP A 117 -66.04 41.26 59.92
C ASP A 117 -64.82 41.53 59.03
N ALA A 118 -63.99 42.52 59.39
CA ALA A 118 -62.79 42.86 58.61
C ALA A 118 -61.70 41.78 58.65
N LYS A 119 -61.64 40.94 59.69
CA LYS A 119 -60.60 39.91 59.84
C LYS A 119 -60.89 38.65 59.02
N ASP A 120 -62.14 38.21 58.97
CA ASP A 120 -62.54 36.99 58.25
C ASP A 120 -62.42 37.13 56.73
N ALA A 121 -62.73 38.32 56.20
CA ALA A 121 -62.56 38.64 54.78
C ALA A 121 -61.07 38.64 54.36
N LEU A 122 -60.17 39.08 55.24
CA LEU A 122 -58.73 39.11 54.96
C LEU A 122 -58.11 37.70 54.98
N GLN A 123 -58.52 36.83 55.91
CA GLN A 123 -58.00 35.46 55.99
C GLN A 123 -58.45 34.60 54.79
N THR A 124 -59.71 34.72 54.36
CA THR A 124 -60.24 33.95 53.23
C THR A 124 -59.54 34.30 51.91
N SER A 125 -59.27 35.59 51.67
CA SER A 125 -58.57 36.04 50.45
C SER A 125 -57.11 35.59 50.39
N ILE A 126 -56.39 35.56 51.53
CA ILE A 126 -55.01 35.06 51.60
C ILE A 126 -54.94 33.55 51.29
N ILE A 127 -55.84 32.74 51.85
CA ILE A 127 -55.85 31.28 51.64
C ILE A 127 -56.10 30.95 50.16
N ILE A 128 -57.05 31.62 49.51
CA ILE A 128 -57.35 31.41 48.08
C ILE A 128 -56.14 31.79 47.22
N ALA A 129 -55.48 32.93 47.50
CA ALA A 129 -54.28 33.35 46.76
C ALA A 129 -53.13 32.33 46.90
N VAL A 130 -52.92 31.77 48.10
CA VAL A 130 -51.90 30.73 48.34
C VAL A 130 -52.25 29.44 47.59
N LEU A 131 -53.51 28.99 47.60
CA LEU A 131 -53.94 27.78 46.90
C LEU A 131 -53.82 27.91 45.37
N ILE A 132 -54.19 29.07 44.81
CA ILE A 132 -53.99 29.35 43.37
C ILE A 132 -52.50 29.38 43.05
N GLY A 133 -51.68 30.04 43.87
CA GLY A 133 -50.22 30.06 43.71
C GLY A 133 -49.61 28.67 43.74
N LEU A 134 -50.03 27.81 44.67
CA LEU A 134 -49.58 26.43 44.78
C LEU A 134 -50.01 25.59 43.58
N GLY A 135 -51.25 25.75 43.11
CA GLY A 135 -51.76 25.06 41.92
C GLY A 135 -50.98 25.41 40.66
N VAL A 136 -50.72 26.70 40.43
CA VAL A 136 -49.89 27.16 39.30
C VAL A 136 -48.46 26.63 39.42
N PHE A 137 -47.88 26.65 40.61
CA PHE A 137 -46.53 26.12 40.85
C PHE A 137 -46.43 24.61 40.51
N ILE A 138 -47.42 23.81 40.95
CA ILE A 138 -47.47 22.38 40.65
C ILE A 138 -47.60 22.14 39.14
N ILE A 139 -48.46 22.89 38.44
CA ILE A 139 -48.63 22.78 36.99
C ILE A 139 -47.31 23.10 36.26
N ILE A 140 -46.63 24.18 36.66
CA ILE A 140 -45.32 24.55 36.09
C ILE A 140 -44.29 23.45 36.35
N ALA A 141 -44.24 22.89 37.56
CA ALA A 141 -43.31 21.82 37.91
C ALA A 141 -43.56 20.54 37.10
N LEU A 142 -44.83 20.12 36.95
CA LEU A 142 -45.19 18.95 36.15
C LEU A 142 -44.91 19.18 34.66
N MET A 143 -45.21 20.37 34.13
CA MET A 143 -44.90 20.74 32.76
C MET A 143 -43.39 20.75 32.53
N ALA A 144 -42.59 21.27 33.47
CA ALA A 144 -41.13 21.23 33.39
C ALA A 144 -40.59 19.80 33.39
N ILE A 145 -41.10 18.91 34.26
CA ILE A 145 -40.70 17.49 34.29
C ILE A 145 -41.07 16.79 32.97
N TRP A 146 -42.25 17.06 32.43
CA TRP A 146 -42.71 16.51 31.15
C TRP A 146 -41.82 16.98 29.99
N LEU A 147 -41.51 18.29 29.94
CA LEU A 147 -40.66 18.89 28.91
C LEU A 147 -39.22 18.36 28.98
N VAL A 148 -38.64 18.24 30.18
CA VAL A 148 -37.30 17.66 30.39
C VAL A 148 -37.26 16.20 29.95
N ARG A 149 -38.29 15.42 30.26
CA ARG A 149 -38.36 14.01 29.84
C ARG A 149 -38.51 13.86 28.33
N ARG A 150 -39.22 14.77 27.66
CA ARG A 150 -39.49 14.68 26.23
C ARG A 150 -38.39 15.29 25.35
N LEU A 151 -37.75 16.38 25.80
CA LEU A 151 -36.71 17.08 25.03
C LEU A 151 -35.30 16.74 25.52
N VAL A 152 -35.02 16.91 26.81
CA VAL A 152 -33.64 16.89 27.34
C VAL A 152 -33.09 15.46 27.43
N ARG A 153 -33.90 14.47 27.78
CA ARG A 153 -33.45 13.08 27.89
C ARG A 153 -32.95 12.50 26.56
N PRO A 154 -33.72 12.53 25.45
CA PRO A 154 -33.24 12.02 24.17
C PRO A 154 -32.01 12.77 23.65
N ILE A 155 -31.97 14.10 23.79
CA ILE A 155 -30.79 14.91 23.42
C ILE A 155 -29.56 14.44 24.20
N ASN A 156 -29.69 14.19 25.50
CA ASN A 156 -28.59 13.66 26.32
C ASN A 156 -28.19 12.24 25.92
N GLN A 157 -29.13 11.40 25.47
CA GLN A 157 -28.83 10.06 24.96
C GLN A 157 -28.05 10.12 23.65
N THR A 158 -28.47 10.95 22.69
CA THR A 158 -27.72 11.22 21.46
C THR A 158 -26.33 11.76 21.76
N ALA A 159 -26.23 12.73 22.68
CA ALA A 159 -24.95 13.30 23.10
C ALA A 159 -24.04 12.26 23.79
N SER A 160 -24.62 11.33 24.57
CA SER A 160 -23.87 10.24 25.19
C SER A 160 -23.38 9.25 24.14
N ALA A 161 -24.24 8.82 23.21
CA ALA A 161 -23.85 7.92 22.12
C ALA A 161 -22.75 8.53 21.24
N MET A 162 -22.86 9.82 20.89
CA MET A 162 -21.79 10.54 20.19
C MET A 162 -20.49 10.60 20.99
N ARG A 163 -20.58 10.80 22.32
CA ARG A 163 -19.40 10.81 23.21
C ARG A 163 -18.76 9.43 23.29
N ASP A 164 -19.55 8.37 23.36
CA ASP A 164 -19.07 6.99 23.44
C ASP A 164 -18.40 6.56 22.12
N ILE A 165 -18.93 7.00 20.97
CA ILE A 165 -18.27 6.82 19.67
C ILE A 165 -16.97 7.64 19.58
N ALA A 166 -16.96 8.88 20.08
CA ALA A 166 -15.81 9.78 19.94
C ALA A 166 -14.67 9.51 20.94
N GLN A 167 -14.98 9.06 22.15
CA GLN A 167 -14.03 8.89 23.26
C GLN A 167 -13.82 7.42 23.66
N GLY A 168 -14.76 6.54 23.32
CA GLY A 168 -14.69 5.11 23.59
C GLY A 168 -13.99 4.34 22.47
N ARG A 169 -14.45 3.11 22.23
CA ARG A 169 -13.93 2.20 21.18
C ARG A 169 -14.56 2.44 19.80
N GLY A 170 -15.11 3.64 19.56
CA GLY A 170 -15.81 3.94 18.30
C GLY A 170 -16.86 2.89 17.95
N ASP A 171 -17.74 2.55 18.89
CA ASP A 171 -18.74 1.50 18.68
C ASP A 171 -19.86 1.97 17.75
N LEU A 172 -19.73 1.62 16.48
CA LEU A 172 -20.68 1.97 15.43
C LEU A 172 -21.82 0.96 15.31
N THR A 173 -21.93 -0.02 16.21
CA THR A 173 -23.09 -0.94 16.26
C THR A 173 -24.26 -0.35 17.05
N GLN A 174 -24.00 0.67 17.86
CA GLN A 174 -25.02 1.33 18.65
C GLN A 174 -26.03 2.06 17.76
N ARG A 175 -27.30 2.00 18.17
CA ARG A 175 -28.42 2.68 17.51
C ARG A 175 -29.24 3.41 18.55
N LEU A 176 -29.72 4.61 18.20
CA LEU A 176 -30.70 5.35 19.00
C LEU A 176 -32.09 4.84 18.67
N GLU A 177 -32.91 4.65 19.70
CA GLU A 177 -34.32 4.28 19.55
C GLU A 177 -35.12 5.50 19.07
N VAL A 178 -35.89 5.35 17.98
CA VAL A 178 -36.76 6.40 17.45
C VAL A 178 -38.11 6.31 18.14
N THR A 179 -38.33 7.12 19.17
CA THR A 179 -39.53 7.02 20.03
C THR A 179 -40.63 8.03 19.68
N THR A 180 -40.37 8.98 18.78
CA THR A 180 -41.26 10.14 18.54
C THR A 180 -41.14 10.60 17.10
N ASP A 181 -42.18 11.26 16.57
CA ASP A 181 -42.29 11.69 15.17
C ASP A 181 -42.08 13.22 15.03
N ASP A 182 -41.23 13.78 15.90
CA ASP A 182 -40.87 15.20 15.97
C ASP A 182 -39.37 15.40 15.65
N GLU A 183 -38.84 16.61 15.84
CA GLU A 183 -37.44 16.93 15.53
C GLU A 183 -36.43 16.05 16.28
N ILE A 184 -36.82 15.50 17.43
CA ILE A 184 -35.99 14.58 18.23
C ILE A 184 -35.93 13.20 17.57
N GLY A 185 -37.08 12.71 17.09
CA GLY A 185 -37.14 11.49 16.28
C GLY A 185 -36.31 11.59 15.02
N ALA A 186 -36.47 12.68 14.27
CA ALA A 186 -35.68 12.96 13.08
C ALA A 186 -34.17 13.02 13.38
N LEU A 187 -33.76 13.60 14.51
CA LEU A 187 -32.36 13.61 14.94
C LEU A 187 -31.82 12.19 15.19
N ALA A 188 -32.60 11.33 15.85
CA ALA A 188 -32.21 9.93 16.10
C ALA A 188 -32.08 9.13 14.78
N GLU A 189 -33.01 9.32 13.84
CA GLU A 189 -32.94 8.72 12.50
C GLU A 189 -31.69 9.16 11.74
N GLN A 190 -31.41 10.46 11.67
CA GLN A 190 -30.24 10.98 10.96
C GLN A 190 -28.93 10.54 11.62
N PHE A 191 -28.89 10.45 12.95
CA PHE A 191 -27.76 9.87 13.66
C PHE A 191 -27.55 8.40 13.29
N ASN A 192 -28.61 7.58 13.29
CA ASN A 192 -28.51 6.17 12.92
C ASN A 192 -28.02 5.99 11.48
N ALA A 193 -28.54 6.79 10.53
CA ALA A 193 -28.10 6.79 9.14
C ALA A 193 -26.62 7.19 9.00
N PHE A 194 -26.17 8.19 9.77
CA PHE A 194 -24.76 8.59 9.81
C PHE A 194 -23.86 7.46 10.33
N VAL A 195 -24.23 6.83 11.44
CA VAL A 195 -23.47 5.72 12.03
C VAL A 195 -23.43 4.51 11.08
N GLU A 196 -24.56 4.15 10.46
CA GLU A 196 -24.63 3.07 9.47
C GLU A 196 -23.73 3.33 8.26
N ARG A 197 -23.71 4.56 7.75
CA ARG A 197 -22.85 4.95 6.62
C ARG A 197 -21.36 4.87 6.99
N MET A 198 -21.01 5.32 8.19
CA MET A 198 -19.64 5.21 8.72
C MET A 198 -19.22 3.76 8.91
N GLN A 199 -20.09 2.93 9.50
CA GLN A 199 -19.86 1.50 9.70
C GLN A 199 -19.61 0.80 8.37
N THR A 200 -20.50 0.99 7.38
CA THR A 200 -20.37 0.40 6.05
C THR A 200 -19.08 0.84 5.35
N THR A 201 -18.72 2.12 5.48
CA THR A 201 -17.48 2.65 4.90
C THR A 201 -16.25 2.02 5.54
N LEU A 202 -16.20 1.91 6.86
CA LEU A 202 -15.08 1.29 7.57
C LEU A 202 -14.96 -0.22 7.32
N ILE A 203 -16.08 -0.94 7.17
CA ILE A 203 -16.07 -2.35 6.74
C ILE A 203 -15.44 -2.49 5.36
N ASN A 204 -15.82 -1.63 4.40
CA ASN A 204 -15.21 -1.63 3.07
C ASN A 204 -13.71 -1.30 3.12
N VAL A 205 -13.31 -0.32 3.93
CA VAL A 205 -11.89 0.01 4.15
C VAL A 205 -11.15 -1.19 4.73
N ARG A 206 -11.69 -1.87 5.75
CA ARG A 206 -11.11 -3.10 6.32
C ARG A 206 -10.90 -4.18 5.27
N ARG A 207 -11.90 -4.41 4.40
CA ARG A 207 -11.78 -5.36 3.29
C ARG A 207 -10.68 -4.97 2.31
N SER A 208 -10.62 -3.71 1.88
CA SER A 208 -9.57 -3.23 0.98
C SER A 208 -8.18 -3.32 1.60
N VAL A 209 -8.04 -3.06 2.90
CA VAL A 209 -6.78 -3.23 3.64
C VAL A 209 -6.32 -4.69 3.64
N TYR A 210 -7.25 -5.63 3.86
CA TYR A 210 -6.95 -7.06 3.78
C TYR A 210 -6.49 -7.48 2.37
N GLU A 211 -7.16 -6.99 1.32
CA GLU A 211 -6.76 -7.22 -0.07
C GLU A 211 -5.36 -6.67 -0.38
N VAL A 212 -5.05 -5.45 0.09
CA VAL A 212 -3.71 -4.86 -0.06
C VAL A 212 -2.65 -5.67 0.69
N HIS A 213 -2.93 -6.10 1.92
CA HIS A 213 -2.01 -6.93 2.70
C HIS A 213 -1.72 -8.28 2.01
N HIS A 214 -2.77 -8.92 1.48
CA HIS A 214 -2.63 -10.17 0.74
C HIS A 214 -1.83 -9.97 -0.55
N GLY A 215 -2.18 -8.97 -1.36
CA GLY A 215 -1.47 -8.66 -2.61
C GLY A 215 0.01 -8.31 -2.36
N ALA A 216 0.31 -7.55 -1.29
CA ALA A 216 1.68 -7.27 -0.88
C ALA A 216 2.45 -8.55 -0.49
N SER A 217 1.79 -9.50 0.18
CA SER A 217 2.40 -10.79 0.54
C SER A 217 2.69 -11.65 -0.70
N GLU A 218 1.77 -11.68 -1.66
CA GLU A 218 1.99 -12.35 -2.96
C GLU A 218 3.13 -11.70 -3.76
N MET A 219 3.22 -10.36 -3.74
CA MET A 219 4.32 -9.62 -4.37
C MET A 219 5.67 -9.94 -3.73
N ALA A 220 5.74 -10.05 -2.40
CA ALA A 220 6.96 -10.43 -1.70
C ALA A 220 7.40 -11.85 -2.09
N GLN A 221 6.47 -12.82 -2.09
CA GLN A 221 6.73 -14.19 -2.51
C GLN A 221 7.19 -14.25 -3.97
N GLY A 222 6.51 -13.54 -4.88
CA GLY A 222 6.89 -13.47 -6.29
C GLY A 222 8.26 -12.80 -6.49
N SER A 223 8.61 -11.83 -5.65
CA SER A 223 9.94 -11.19 -5.68
C SER A 223 11.03 -12.17 -5.25
N GLU A 224 10.77 -13.02 -4.26
CA GLU A 224 11.73 -14.05 -3.81
C GLU A 224 11.94 -15.14 -4.87
N GLU A 225 10.88 -15.58 -5.55
CA GLU A 225 11.00 -16.48 -6.70
C GLU A 225 11.80 -15.82 -7.84
N LEU A 226 11.52 -14.55 -8.15
CA LEU A 226 12.24 -13.81 -9.17
C LEU A 226 13.72 -13.62 -8.79
N ALA A 227 14.03 -13.43 -7.50
CA ALA A 227 15.39 -13.38 -6.98
C ALA A 227 16.15 -14.67 -7.31
N SER A 228 15.58 -15.81 -6.94
CA SER A 228 16.18 -17.13 -7.18
C SER A 228 16.41 -17.39 -8.68
N ARG A 229 15.44 -17.04 -9.53
CA ARG A 229 15.59 -17.15 -10.99
C ARG A 229 16.66 -16.21 -11.55
N THR A 230 16.80 -15.02 -10.99
CA THR A 230 17.83 -14.04 -11.39
C THR A 230 19.22 -14.52 -10.99
N GLU A 231 19.38 -15.10 -9.80
CA GLU A 231 20.63 -15.73 -9.35
C GLU A 231 21.02 -16.92 -10.23
N GLN A 232 20.05 -17.78 -10.58
CA GLN A 232 20.29 -18.90 -11.48
C GLN A 232 20.65 -18.42 -12.90
N ALA A 233 20.01 -17.36 -13.39
CA ALA A 233 20.36 -16.76 -14.67
C ALA A 233 21.77 -16.20 -14.66
N ALA A 234 22.20 -15.54 -13.58
CA ALA A 234 23.56 -15.05 -13.42
C ALA A 234 24.58 -16.21 -13.44
N ALA A 235 24.30 -17.32 -12.74
CA ALA A 235 25.17 -18.50 -12.75
C ALA A 235 25.29 -19.11 -14.16
N ASN A 236 24.17 -19.24 -14.89
CA ASN A 236 24.16 -19.75 -16.26
C ASN A 236 24.90 -18.81 -17.24
N LEU A 237 24.78 -17.49 -17.05
CA LEU A 237 25.51 -16.50 -17.84
C LEU A 237 27.02 -16.59 -17.60
N GLN A 238 27.45 -16.81 -16.35
CA GLN A 238 28.86 -17.04 -16.02
C GLN A 238 29.42 -18.27 -16.76
N GLU A 239 28.69 -19.39 -16.74
CA GLU A 239 29.08 -20.62 -17.45
C GLU A 239 29.09 -20.42 -18.97
N THR A 240 28.10 -19.69 -19.49
CA THR A 240 28.04 -19.34 -20.92
C THR A 240 29.22 -18.46 -21.32
N SER A 241 29.59 -17.47 -20.50
CA SER A 241 30.75 -16.61 -20.73
C SER A 241 32.05 -17.42 -20.74
N SER A 242 32.24 -18.31 -19.77
CA SER A 242 33.41 -19.20 -19.73
C SER A 242 33.48 -20.10 -20.97
N SER A 243 32.33 -20.64 -21.41
CA SER A 243 32.26 -21.46 -22.62
C SER A 243 32.57 -20.65 -23.88
N MET A 244 32.14 -19.38 -23.92
CA MET A 244 32.44 -18.47 -25.03
C MET A 244 33.93 -18.10 -25.10
N GLU A 245 34.60 -17.94 -23.97
CA GLU A 245 36.05 -17.74 -23.91
C GLU A 245 36.81 -18.96 -24.46
N GLU A 246 36.39 -20.17 -24.08
CA GLU A 246 36.97 -21.42 -24.57
C GLU A 246 36.75 -21.62 -26.08
N ILE A 247 35.54 -21.33 -26.56
CA ILE A 247 35.21 -21.36 -27.99
C ILE A 247 36.04 -20.32 -28.75
N THR A 248 36.15 -19.10 -28.23
CA THR A 248 36.97 -18.03 -28.84
C THR A 248 38.43 -18.47 -28.97
N SER A 249 38.99 -19.06 -27.91
CA SER A 249 40.35 -19.61 -27.91
C SER A 249 40.51 -20.71 -28.98
N THR A 250 39.55 -21.63 -29.05
CA THR A 250 39.58 -22.76 -30.00
C THR A 250 39.50 -22.29 -31.46
N VAL A 251 38.65 -21.29 -31.75
CA VAL A 251 38.53 -20.70 -33.10
C VAL A 251 39.79 -19.92 -33.48
N ASN A 252 40.38 -19.17 -32.55
CA ASN A 252 41.66 -18.49 -32.78
C ASN A 252 42.79 -19.48 -33.06
N HIS A 253 42.89 -20.54 -32.26
CA HIS A 253 43.88 -21.61 -32.46
C HIS A 253 43.68 -22.33 -33.81
N SER A 254 42.42 -22.56 -34.21
CA SER A 254 42.09 -23.14 -35.52
C SER A 254 42.50 -22.22 -36.68
N SER A 255 42.29 -20.91 -36.53
CA SER A 255 42.72 -19.91 -37.52
C SER A 255 44.25 -19.88 -37.68
N GLU A 256 44.99 -19.88 -36.57
CA GLU A 256 46.45 -19.94 -36.57
C GLU A 256 46.97 -21.25 -37.17
N SER A 257 46.37 -22.39 -36.77
CA SER A 257 46.72 -23.70 -37.31
C SER A 257 46.50 -23.78 -38.81
N ALA A 258 45.40 -23.20 -39.32
CA ALA A 258 45.14 -23.10 -40.75
C ALA A 258 46.19 -22.24 -41.47
N GLN A 259 46.61 -21.11 -40.89
CA GLN A 259 47.68 -20.29 -41.46
C GLN A 259 49.03 -21.04 -41.54
N GLN A 260 49.40 -21.75 -40.47
CA GLN A 260 50.61 -22.57 -40.44
C GLN A 260 50.55 -23.71 -41.47
N ALA A 261 49.41 -24.41 -41.56
CA ALA A 261 49.19 -25.47 -42.54
C ALA A 261 49.29 -24.93 -43.98
N ASN A 262 48.76 -23.75 -44.26
CA ASN A 262 48.86 -23.09 -45.56
C ASN A 262 50.33 -22.80 -45.94
N GLN A 263 51.12 -22.32 -44.98
CA GLN A 263 52.54 -22.05 -45.20
C GLN A 263 53.32 -23.35 -45.49
N LEU A 264 53.04 -24.43 -44.76
CA LEU A 264 53.65 -25.74 -44.98
C LEU A 264 53.25 -26.33 -46.34
N ALA A 265 51.98 -26.22 -46.73
CA ALA A 265 51.49 -26.66 -48.04
C ALA A 265 52.19 -25.90 -49.17
N THR A 266 52.30 -24.58 -49.06
CA THR A 266 53.01 -23.73 -50.05
C THR A 266 54.49 -24.11 -50.18
N SER A 267 55.16 -24.37 -49.05
CA SER A 267 56.54 -24.86 -49.05
C SER A 267 56.66 -26.23 -49.73
N THR A 268 55.70 -27.13 -49.48
CA THR A 268 55.68 -28.48 -50.06
C THR A 268 55.49 -28.42 -51.58
N VAL A 269 54.60 -27.57 -52.08
CA VAL A 269 54.43 -27.32 -53.52
C VAL A 269 55.75 -26.83 -54.14
N THR A 270 56.46 -25.94 -53.47
CA THR A 270 57.75 -25.43 -53.94
C THR A 270 58.79 -26.55 -54.08
N VAL A 271 58.90 -27.41 -53.07
CA VAL A 271 59.83 -28.56 -53.10
C VAL A 271 59.44 -29.58 -54.17
N ALA A 272 58.15 -29.90 -54.30
CA ALA A 272 57.66 -30.81 -55.33
C ALA A 272 57.93 -30.27 -56.75
N ARG A 273 57.77 -28.96 -56.96
CA ARG A 273 58.09 -28.29 -58.23
C ARG A 273 59.58 -28.38 -58.57
N GLN A 274 60.45 -28.12 -57.60
CA GLN A 274 61.90 -28.30 -57.75
C GLN A 274 62.28 -29.77 -58.04
N GLY A 275 61.61 -30.72 -57.37
CA GLY A 275 61.77 -32.14 -57.64
C GLY A 275 61.35 -32.51 -59.08
N GLY A 276 60.25 -31.93 -59.57
CA GLY A 276 59.81 -32.07 -60.95
C GLY A 276 60.83 -31.53 -61.96
N GLU A 277 61.36 -30.33 -61.71
CA GLU A 277 62.42 -29.73 -62.55
C GLU A 277 63.67 -30.61 -62.60
N ALA A 278 64.11 -31.16 -61.46
CA ALA A 278 65.24 -32.09 -61.40
C ALA A 278 64.98 -33.39 -62.18
N MET A 279 63.75 -33.93 -62.16
CA MET A 279 63.40 -35.10 -62.97
C MET A 279 63.48 -34.78 -64.47
N THR A 280 63.05 -33.60 -64.90
CA THR A 280 63.18 -33.16 -66.30
C THR A 280 64.65 -33.06 -66.73
N GLU A 281 65.54 -32.57 -65.87
CA GLU A 281 66.99 -32.52 -66.15
C GLU A 281 67.61 -33.93 -66.27
N VAL A 282 67.20 -34.86 -65.40
CA VAL A 282 67.65 -36.27 -65.48
C VAL A 282 67.11 -36.94 -66.74
N GLU A 283 65.86 -36.68 -67.12
CA GLU A 283 65.25 -37.19 -68.37
C GLU A 283 66.05 -36.73 -69.60
N GLN A 284 66.41 -35.44 -69.65
CA GLN A 284 67.26 -34.90 -70.72
C GLN A 284 68.63 -35.59 -70.74
N THR A 285 69.23 -35.84 -69.58
CA THR A 285 70.52 -36.53 -69.47
C THR A 285 70.43 -37.98 -69.96
N MET A 286 69.36 -38.70 -69.63
CA MET A 286 69.12 -40.06 -70.14
C MET A 286 68.93 -40.07 -71.67
N GLY A 287 68.25 -39.06 -72.22
CA GLY A 287 68.15 -38.87 -73.67
C GLY A 287 69.53 -38.71 -74.33
N ASN A 288 70.36 -37.81 -73.80
CA ASN A 288 71.73 -37.60 -74.29
C ASN A 288 72.61 -38.86 -74.19
N LEU A 289 72.45 -39.65 -73.12
CA LEU A 289 73.15 -40.92 -72.94
C LEU A 289 72.70 -41.97 -73.97
N SER A 290 71.40 -42.04 -74.25
CA SER A 290 70.84 -42.95 -75.27
C SER A 290 71.35 -42.61 -76.67
N ASP A 291 71.40 -41.33 -77.02
CA ASP A 291 71.95 -40.85 -78.30
C ASP A 291 73.45 -41.16 -78.41
N SER A 292 74.20 -40.97 -77.32
CA SER A 292 75.63 -41.27 -77.24
C SER A 292 75.91 -42.77 -77.39
N ALA A 293 75.13 -43.62 -76.71
CA ALA A 293 75.23 -45.07 -76.81
C ALA A 293 74.94 -45.55 -78.25
N THR A 294 73.92 -44.99 -78.90
CA THR A 294 73.59 -45.29 -80.30
C THR A 294 74.76 -44.98 -81.24
N ARG A 295 75.36 -43.78 -81.11
CA ARG A 295 76.54 -43.41 -81.91
C ARG A 295 77.74 -44.32 -81.67
N ILE A 296 77.99 -44.73 -80.42
CA ILE A 296 79.06 -45.68 -80.13
C ILE A 296 78.76 -47.03 -80.80
N GLY A 297 77.51 -47.50 -80.76
CA GLY A 297 77.09 -48.72 -81.46
C GLY A 297 77.34 -48.69 -82.97
N GLU A 298 77.10 -47.55 -83.61
CA GLU A 298 77.42 -47.32 -85.03
C GLU A 298 78.93 -47.39 -85.29
N ILE A 299 79.76 -46.76 -84.44
CA ILE A 299 81.22 -46.79 -84.54
C ILE A 299 81.74 -48.22 -84.38
N ILE A 300 81.23 -48.97 -83.39
CA ILE A 300 81.62 -50.37 -83.17
C ILE A 300 81.24 -51.24 -84.37
N THR A 301 80.11 -50.94 -85.01
CA THR A 301 79.70 -51.62 -86.26
C THR A 301 80.63 -51.32 -87.42
N MET A 302 81.12 -50.09 -87.52
CA MET A 302 82.14 -49.74 -88.49
C MET A 302 83.47 -50.47 -88.21
N ILE A 303 83.91 -50.55 -86.94
CA ILE A 303 85.15 -51.23 -86.55
C ILE A 303 85.08 -52.72 -86.84
N ASP A 304 83.95 -53.37 -86.53
CA ASP A 304 83.70 -54.78 -86.86
C ASP A 304 83.76 -55.02 -88.38
N GLY A 305 83.19 -54.10 -89.17
CA GLY A 305 83.31 -54.10 -90.62
C GLY A 305 84.76 -53.96 -91.12
N ILE A 306 85.57 -53.08 -90.51
CA ILE A 306 87.00 -52.91 -90.82
C ILE A 306 87.78 -54.19 -90.45
N ALA A 307 87.50 -54.79 -89.30
CA ALA A 307 88.11 -56.04 -88.86
C ALA A 307 87.79 -57.18 -89.85
N PHE A 308 86.54 -57.29 -90.30
CA PHE A 308 86.14 -58.26 -91.32
C PHE A 308 86.89 -58.03 -92.66
N GLN A 309 86.94 -56.80 -93.15
CA GLN A 309 87.68 -56.45 -94.37
C GLN A 309 89.16 -56.77 -94.25
N THR A 310 89.77 -56.47 -93.09
CA THR A 310 91.18 -56.76 -92.79
C THR A 310 91.45 -58.27 -92.77
N ASN A 311 90.54 -59.07 -92.19
CA ASN A 311 90.60 -60.52 -92.18
C ASN A 311 90.55 -61.11 -93.61
N ILE A 312 89.71 -60.57 -94.50
CA ILE A 312 89.65 -60.97 -95.92
C ILE A 312 90.92 -60.57 -96.68
N LEU A 313 91.43 -59.35 -96.47
CA LEU A 313 92.69 -58.87 -97.06
C LEU A 313 93.88 -59.75 -96.62
N ALA A 314 93.95 -60.07 -95.34
CA ALA A 314 94.98 -60.93 -94.77
C ALA A 314 94.89 -62.36 -95.32
N LEU A 315 93.68 -62.91 -95.46
CA LEU A 315 93.47 -64.21 -96.13
C LEU A 315 93.98 -64.18 -97.58
N ASN A 316 93.62 -63.15 -98.35
CA ASN A 316 94.09 -63.00 -99.73
C ASN A 316 95.62 -62.89 -99.80
N ALA A 317 96.24 -62.16 -98.87
CA ALA A 317 97.69 -62.05 -98.76
C ALA A 317 98.36 -63.39 -98.37
N SER A 318 97.79 -64.16 -97.44
CA SER A 318 98.28 -65.51 -97.09
C SER A 318 98.21 -66.46 -98.28
N VAL A 319 97.15 -66.38 -99.10
CA VAL A 319 97.00 -67.19 -100.32
C VAL A 319 98.05 -66.82 -101.36
N GLU A 320 98.27 -65.52 -101.61
CA GLU A 320 99.26 -65.07 -102.59
C GLU A 320 100.70 -65.35 -102.12
N ALA A 321 100.96 -65.25 -100.81
CA ALA A 321 102.23 -65.65 -100.21
C ALA A 321 102.50 -67.16 -100.33
N ALA A 322 101.48 -68.01 -100.20
CA ALA A 322 101.58 -69.44 -100.46
C ALA A 322 101.86 -69.73 -101.95
N ARG A 323 101.32 -68.91 -102.85
CA ARG A 323 101.52 -69.00 -104.31
C ARG A 323 102.96 -68.65 -104.72
N ALA A 324 103.64 -67.77 -103.98
CA ALA A 324 105.03 -67.38 -104.19
C ALA A 324 106.09 -68.39 -103.66
N GLY A 325 105.65 -69.50 -103.05
CA GLY A 325 106.54 -70.58 -102.59
C GLY A 325 107.53 -70.15 -101.49
N GLU A 326 108.80 -70.56 -101.59
CA GLU A 326 109.83 -70.28 -100.58
C GLU A 326 110.09 -68.77 -100.36
N HIS A 327 109.90 -67.94 -101.40
CA HIS A 327 110.09 -66.49 -101.30
C HIS A 327 108.95 -65.78 -100.55
N GLY A 328 107.78 -66.41 -100.42
CA GLY A 328 106.60 -65.85 -99.74
C GLY A 328 106.48 -66.20 -98.25
N ARG A 329 107.35 -67.06 -97.71
CA ARG A 329 107.24 -67.60 -96.34
C ARG A 329 107.14 -66.52 -95.26
N GLY A 330 107.95 -65.46 -95.34
CA GLY A 330 107.91 -64.34 -94.40
C GLY A 330 106.60 -63.54 -94.49
N PHE A 331 106.09 -63.33 -95.71
CA PHE A 331 104.81 -62.66 -95.94
C PHE A 331 103.62 -63.49 -95.45
N ALA A 332 103.67 -64.81 -95.58
CA ALA A 332 102.61 -65.70 -95.11
C ALA A 332 102.45 -65.65 -93.57
N VAL A 333 103.56 -65.56 -92.83
CA VAL A 333 103.52 -65.41 -91.36
C VAL A 333 102.91 -64.08 -90.95
N VAL A 334 103.33 -62.98 -91.59
CA VAL A 334 102.76 -61.65 -91.33
C VAL A 334 101.27 -61.61 -91.67
N ALA A 335 100.88 -62.19 -92.81
CA ALA A 335 99.47 -62.25 -93.21
C ALA A 335 98.62 -63.07 -92.23
N GLN A 336 99.15 -64.17 -91.70
CA GLN A 336 98.47 -64.94 -90.64
C GLN A 336 98.35 -64.15 -89.33
N GLU A 337 99.39 -63.43 -88.92
CA GLU A 337 99.36 -62.58 -87.71
C GLU A 337 98.34 -61.43 -87.85
N VAL A 338 98.30 -60.77 -89.01
CA VAL A 338 97.30 -59.72 -89.31
C VAL A 338 95.88 -60.31 -89.28
N ARG A 339 95.72 -61.55 -89.76
CA ARG A 339 94.43 -62.23 -89.72
C ARG A 339 93.97 -62.53 -88.29
N ASP A 340 94.87 -63.01 -87.45
CA ASP A 340 94.59 -63.30 -86.04
C ASP A 340 94.24 -62.01 -85.27
N LEU A 341 94.97 -60.91 -85.54
CA LEU A 341 94.68 -59.59 -84.99
C LEU A 341 93.32 -59.05 -85.43
N ALA A 342 92.95 -59.27 -86.70
CA ALA A 342 91.64 -58.91 -87.23
C ALA A 342 90.51 -59.71 -86.55
N SER A 343 90.69 -61.03 -86.35
CA SER A 343 89.72 -61.86 -85.61
C SER A 343 89.58 -61.42 -84.16
N ARG A 344 90.69 -61.07 -83.49
CA ARG A 344 90.68 -60.54 -82.12
C ARG A 344 89.95 -59.19 -82.05
N SER A 345 90.16 -58.32 -83.03
CA SER A 345 89.45 -57.04 -83.13
C SER A 345 87.94 -57.22 -83.33
N ALA A 346 87.51 -58.18 -84.15
CA ALA A 346 86.10 -58.50 -84.35
C ALA A 346 85.45 -59.03 -83.06
N ASN A 347 86.12 -59.96 -82.36
CA ASN A 347 85.63 -60.48 -81.08
C ASN A 347 85.49 -59.38 -80.03
N ALA A 348 86.50 -58.52 -79.88
CA ALA A 348 86.46 -57.38 -78.97
C ALA A 348 85.35 -56.38 -79.34
N SER A 349 85.14 -56.12 -80.64
CA SER A 349 84.06 -55.26 -81.12
C SER A 349 82.68 -55.83 -80.79
N SER A 350 82.50 -57.15 -80.93
CA SER A 350 81.26 -57.84 -80.54
C SER A 350 80.98 -57.73 -79.04
N GLU A 351 82.00 -57.89 -78.19
CA GLU A 351 81.87 -57.75 -76.74
C GLU A 351 81.50 -56.31 -76.34
N ILE A 352 82.16 -55.30 -76.92
CA ILE A 352 81.81 -53.89 -76.69
C ILE A 352 80.38 -53.60 -77.16
N ARG A 353 79.96 -54.14 -78.31
CA ARG A 353 78.58 -53.99 -78.80
C ARG A 353 77.57 -54.53 -77.77
N GLY A 354 77.81 -55.69 -77.19
CA GLY A 354 76.96 -56.25 -76.13
C GLY A 354 76.86 -55.35 -74.89
N LEU A 355 77.97 -54.71 -74.48
CA LEU A 355 77.97 -53.74 -73.39
C LEU A 355 77.16 -52.47 -73.74
N ILE A 356 77.24 -51.99 -74.99
CA ILE A 356 76.48 -50.82 -75.46
C ILE A 356 74.98 -51.12 -75.56
N ASP A 357 74.58 -52.30 -76.04
CA ASP A 357 73.18 -52.73 -76.06
C ASP A 357 72.61 -52.81 -74.62
N THR A 358 73.41 -53.32 -73.69
CA THR A 358 73.06 -53.36 -72.26
C THR A 358 72.90 -51.95 -71.68
N ALA A 359 73.87 -51.05 -71.94
CA ALA A 359 73.81 -49.67 -71.48
C ALA A 359 72.59 -48.91 -72.06
N THR A 360 72.26 -49.15 -73.33
CA THR A 360 71.06 -48.59 -73.98
C THR A 360 69.79 -49.08 -73.29
N THR A 361 69.72 -50.37 -72.97
CA THR A 361 68.58 -50.96 -72.25
C THR A 361 68.41 -50.34 -70.86
N TYR A 362 69.49 -50.18 -70.09
CA TYR A 362 69.44 -49.53 -68.77
C TYR A 362 69.08 -48.05 -68.86
N THR A 363 69.59 -47.33 -69.86
CA THR A 363 69.25 -45.92 -70.08
C THR A 363 67.76 -45.75 -70.38
N ARG A 364 67.17 -46.62 -71.21
CA ARG A 364 65.73 -46.62 -71.48
C ARG A 364 64.90 -46.90 -70.23
N GLN A 365 65.27 -47.92 -69.44
CA GLN A 365 64.60 -48.21 -68.17
C GLN A 365 64.72 -47.06 -67.16
N GLY A 366 65.89 -46.40 -67.12
CA GLY A 366 66.12 -45.19 -66.34
C GLY A 366 65.18 -44.06 -66.77
N SER A 367 65.07 -43.79 -68.06
CA SER A 367 64.16 -42.79 -68.63
C SER A 367 62.70 -43.04 -68.25
N GLU A 368 62.22 -44.27 -68.39
CA GLU A 368 60.84 -44.65 -68.01
C GLU A 368 60.58 -44.46 -66.51
N THR A 369 61.60 -44.69 -65.67
CA THR A 369 61.50 -44.51 -64.22
C THR A 369 61.46 -43.04 -63.83
N VAL A 370 62.30 -42.21 -64.47
CA VAL A 370 62.34 -40.75 -64.26
C VAL A 370 61.05 -40.09 -64.74
N GLN A 371 60.50 -40.52 -65.87
CA GLN A 371 59.22 -40.02 -66.39
C GLN A 371 58.06 -40.31 -65.43
N ARG A 372 58.03 -41.53 -64.86
CA ARG A 372 57.06 -41.88 -63.80
C ARG A 372 57.26 -41.01 -62.56
N ALA A 373 58.48 -40.85 -62.08
CA ALA A 373 58.78 -39.99 -60.94
C ALA A 373 58.35 -38.53 -61.17
N GLY A 374 58.61 -37.98 -62.37
CA GLY A 374 58.15 -36.64 -62.76
C GLY A 374 56.63 -36.52 -62.83
N THR A 375 55.92 -37.59 -63.21
CA THR A 375 54.45 -37.63 -63.16
C THR A 375 53.93 -37.63 -61.73
N THR A 376 54.51 -38.44 -60.84
CA THR A 376 54.17 -38.45 -59.41
C THR A 376 54.43 -37.09 -58.75
N MET A 377 55.50 -36.38 -59.12
CA MET A 377 55.74 -35.01 -58.62
C MET A 377 54.63 -34.03 -59.01
N ARG A 378 54.09 -34.13 -60.24
CA ARG A 378 52.93 -33.32 -60.68
C ARG A 378 51.67 -33.68 -59.90
N GLU A 379 51.40 -34.96 -59.67
CA GLU A 379 50.26 -35.41 -58.86
C GLU A 379 50.34 -34.93 -57.40
N ILE A 380 51.55 -34.85 -56.83
CA ILE A 380 51.80 -34.25 -55.51
C ILE A 380 51.43 -32.77 -55.53
N VAL A 381 51.89 -32.00 -56.52
CA VAL A 381 51.55 -30.58 -56.65
C VAL A 381 50.04 -30.37 -56.72
N ASP A 382 49.34 -31.14 -57.55
CA ASP A 382 47.88 -31.05 -57.69
C ASP A 382 47.16 -31.40 -56.37
N SER A 383 47.64 -32.42 -55.66
CA SER A 383 47.04 -32.85 -54.39
C SER A 383 47.25 -31.83 -53.27
N VAL A 384 48.45 -31.26 -53.15
CA VAL A 384 48.73 -30.23 -52.15
C VAL A 384 48.00 -28.91 -52.48
N THR A 385 47.78 -28.62 -53.77
CA THR A 385 46.95 -27.48 -54.17
C THR A 385 45.52 -27.63 -53.66
N ARG A 386 44.91 -28.81 -53.82
CA ARG A 386 43.58 -29.10 -53.23
C ARG A 386 43.57 -28.97 -51.70
N VAL A 387 44.62 -29.41 -51.02
CA VAL A 387 44.75 -29.22 -49.56
C VAL A 387 44.80 -27.73 -49.19
N THR A 388 45.49 -26.92 -50.00
CA THR A 388 45.57 -25.46 -49.81
C THR A 388 44.20 -24.80 -49.95
N ASP A 389 43.37 -25.24 -50.90
CA ASP A 389 42.00 -24.75 -51.06
C ASP A 389 41.13 -25.05 -49.82
N VAL A 390 41.20 -26.27 -49.29
CA VAL A 390 40.48 -26.66 -48.06
C VAL A 390 40.94 -25.82 -46.86
N ILE A 391 42.24 -25.57 -46.74
CA ILE A 391 42.78 -24.72 -45.66
C ILE A 391 42.28 -23.28 -45.79
N ALA A 392 42.17 -22.75 -47.02
CA ALA A 392 41.62 -21.42 -47.25
C ALA A 392 40.14 -21.33 -46.82
N GLU A 393 39.36 -22.37 -47.08
CA GLU A 393 37.97 -22.48 -46.63
C GLU A 393 37.86 -22.56 -45.10
N ILE A 394 38.71 -23.35 -44.43
CA ILE A 394 38.79 -23.40 -42.96
C ILE A 394 39.13 -22.01 -42.38
N SER A 395 40.10 -21.31 -42.98
CA SER A 395 40.49 -19.96 -42.52
C SER A 395 39.38 -18.93 -42.73
N ALA A 396 38.60 -19.04 -43.81
CA ALA A 396 37.42 -18.22 -44.03
C ALA A 396 36.34 -18.53 -42.97
N GLY A 397 36.02 -19.81 -42.75
CA GLY A 397 35.05 -20.24 -41.74
C GLY A 397 35.43 -19.83 -40.31
N ALA A 398 36.70 -19.94 -39.94
CA ALA A 398 37.19 -19.50 -38.63
C ALA A 398 37.02 -17.97 -38.43
N ARG A 399 37.21 -17.16 -39.47
CA ARG A 399 36.97 -15.71 -39.41
C ARG A 399 35.49 -15.37 -39.26
N GLU A 400 34.63 -16.08 -39.97
CA GLU A 400 33.17 -15.93 -39.84
C GLU A 400 32.68 -16.35 -38.44
N GLN A 401 33.17 -17.48 -37.92
CA GLN A 401 32.89 -17.92 -36.56
C GLN A 401 33.35 -16.89 -35.52
N SER A 402 34.56 -16.32 -35.68
CA SER A 402 35.06 -15.28 -34.78
C SER A 402 34.13 -14.04 -34.75
N ALA A 403 33.64 -13.61 -35.91
CA ALA A 403 32.66 -12.53 -35.99
C ALA A 403 31.32 -12.89 -35.31
N GLY A 404 30.83 -14.12 -35.53
CA GLY A 404 29.63 -14.63 -34.87
C GLY A 404 29.78 -14.70 -33.34
N ILE A 405 30.92 -15.17 -32.85
CA ILE A 405 31.22 -15.22 -31.41
C ILE A 405 31.25 -13.82 -30.82
N SER A 406 31.83 -12.84 -31.52
CA SER A 406 31.81 -11.44 -31.06
C SER A 406 30.39 -10.90 -30.90
N GLN A 407 29.46 -11.26 -31.78
CA GLN A 407 28.05 -10.87 -31.63
C GLN A 407 27.39 -11.55 -30.43
N VAL A 408 27.66 -12.84 -30.24
CA VAL A 408 27.13 -13.57 -29.08
C VAL A 408 27.67 -12.99 -27.77
N ASN A 409 28.95 -12.60 -27.72
CA ASN A 409 29.55 -11.96 -26.54
C ASN A 409 28.86 -10.63 -26.19
N THR A 410 28.53 -9.81 -27.18
CA THR A 410 27.71 -8.61 -26.98
C THR A 410 26.35 -8.96 -26.38
N ALA A 411 25.66 -9.98 -26.90
CA ALA A 411 24.37 -10.41 -26.37
C ALA A 411 24.46 -10.94 -24.93
N VAL A 412 25.53 -11.67 -24.58
CA VAL A 412 25.80 -12.11 -23.20
C VAL A 412 26.00 -10.92 -22.26
N THR A 413 26.73 -9.89 -22.71
CA THR A 413 26.93 -8.65 -21.94
C THR A 413 25.62 -7.89 -21.70
N GLU A 414 24.75 -7.83 -22.70
CA GLU A 414 23.41 -7.25 -22.57
C GLU A 414 22.53 -8.05 -21.60
N MET A 415 22.59 -9.39 -21.66
CA MET A 415 21.89 -10.27 -20.72
C MET A 415 22.40 -10.11 -19.29
N ASP A 416 23.70 -9.94 -19.08
CA ASP A 416 24.27 -9.63 -17.76
C ASP A 416 23.74 -8.31 -17.22
N THR A 417 23.71 -7.26 -18.05
CA THR A 417 23.14 -5.95 -17.67
C THR A 417 21.66 -6.08 -17.27
N MET A 418 20.86 -6.82 -18.05
CA MET A 418 19.45 -7.09 -17.70
C MET A 418 19.31 -7.91 -16.42
N THR A 419 20.21 -8.86 -16.17
CA THR A 419 20.20 -9.67 -14.95
C THR A 419 20.50 -8.82 -13.72
N GLN A 420 21.47 -7.90 -13.80
CA GLN A 420 21.75 -6.92 -12.75
C GLN A 420 20.57 -5.96 -12.52
N GLN A 421 19.91 -5.52 -13.60
CA GLN A 421 18.71 -4.69 -13.50
C GLN A 421 17.55 -5.45 -12.84
N ASN A 422 17.37 -6.74 -13.17
CA ASN A 422 16.38 -7.60 -12.52
C ASN A 422 16.66 -7.75 -11.02
N SER A 423 17.92 -7.93 -10.62
CA SER A 423 18.31 -7.98 -9.20
C SER A 423 17.92 -6.68 -8.47
N SER A 424 18.20 -5.53 -9.09
CA SER A 424 17.82 -4.22 -8.54
C SER A 424 16.29 -4.05 -8.44
N MET A 425 15.56 -4.51 -9.45
CA MET A 425 14.10 -4.47 -9.49
C MET A 425 13.48 -5.40 -8.45
N VAL A 426 14.06 -6.58 -8.22
CA VAL A 426 13.68 -7.51 -7.16
C VAL A 426 13.85 -6.86 -5.79
N GLN A 427 15.00 -6.22 -5.54
CA GLN A 427 15.27 -5.50 -4.28
C GLN A 427 14.21 -4.41 -4.05
N GLN A 428 13.93 -3.60 -5.08
CA GLN A 428 12.95 -2.53 -5.01
C GLN A 428 11.53 -3.05 -4.81
N THR A 429 11.14 -4.12 -5.51
CA THR A 429 9.81 -4.71 -5.41
C THR A 429 9.59 -5.33 -4.03
N SER A 430 10.58 -6.04 -3.52
CA SER A 430 10.55 -6.63 -2.17
C SER A 430 10.38 -5.54 -1.10
N SER A 431 11.18 -4.47 -1.15
CA SER A 431 11.06 -3.34 -0.23
C SER A 431 9.71 -2.61 -0.32
N THR A 432 9.17 -2.48 -1.54
CA THR A 432 7.86 -1.86 -1.77
C THR A 432 6.74 -2.74 -1.20
N ALA A 433 6.81 -4.06 -1.42
CA ALA A 433 5.86 -5.03 -0.89
C ALA A 433 5.87 -5.03 0.65
N GLU A 434 7.06 -4.99 1.27
CA GLU A 434 7.18 -4.87 2.73
C GLU A 434 6.56 -3.57 3.25
N SER A 435 6.86 -2.43 2.62
CA SER A 435 6.27 -1.13 2.98
C SER A 435 4.75 -1.11 2.84
N MET A 436 4.20 -1.74 1.81
CA MET A 436 2.75 -1.88 1.62
C MET A 436 2.12 -2.76 2.70
N ARG A 437 2.79 -3.85 3.09
CA ARG A 437 2.33 -4.74 4.16
C ARG A 437 2.28 -4.00 5.50
N ASP A 438 3.31 -3.22 5.82
CA ASP A 438 3.37 -2.41 7.05
C ASP A 438 2.30 -1.32 7.06
N GLN A 439 2.06 -0.65 5.94
CA GLN A 439 0.99 0.34 5.80
C GLN A 439 -0.39 -0.30 5.96
N ALA A 440 -0.62 -1.47 5.36
CA ALA A 440 -1.86 -2.22 5.50
C ALA A 440 -2.08 -2.68 6.95
N ALA A 441 -1.04 -3.20 7.62
CA ALA A 441 -1.10 -3.58 9.03
C ALA A 441 -1.47 -2.39 9.93
N ARG A 442 -0.84 -1.22 9.71
CA ARG A 442 -1.14 0.01 10.44
C ARG A 442 -2.56 0.52 10.19
N LEU A 443 -3.05 0.45 8.94
CA LEU A 443 -4.44 0.81 8.62
C LEU A 443 -5.43 -0.17 9.26
N SER A 444 -5.09 -1.47 9.30
CA SER A 444 -5.90 -2.48 9.98
C SER A 444 -6.03 -2.16 11.47
N GLU A 445 -4.92 -1.82 12.15
CA GLU A 445 -4.92 -1.42 13.56
C GLU A 445 -5.81 -0.19 13.82
N LEU A 446 -5.74 0.81 12.94
CA LEU A 446 -6.58 2.01 13.03
C LEU A 446 -8.07 1.70 12.84
N VAL A 447 -8.41 0.78 11.94
CA VAL A 447 -9.81 0.38 11.70
C VAL A 447 -10.32 -0.55 12.80
N ASP A 448 -9.49 -1.44 13.34
CA ASP A 448 -9.80 -2.34 14.45
C ASP A 448 -10.05 -1.61 15.78
N THR A 449 -9.66 -0.33 15.85
CA THR A 449 -10.03 0.55 16.97
C THR A 449 -11.56 0.77 17.04
N PHE A 450 -12.27 0.68 15.91
CA PHE A 450 -13.72 0.83 15.82
C PHE A 450 -14.44 -0.53 15.96
N VAL A 451 -15.52 -0.58 16.73
CA VAL A 451 -16.39 -1.76 16.78
C VAL A 451 -17.41 -1.68 15.65
N LEU A 452 -17.27 -2.55 14.65
CA LEU A 452 -18.07 -2.55 13.42
C LEU A 452 -19.18 -3.61 13.42
N GLY A 453 -19.32 -4.39 14.50
CA GLY A 453 -20.24 -5.54 14.57
C GLY A 453 -19.72 -6.76 13.84
N ASP A 454 -20.39 -7.90 14.02
CA ASP A 454 -20.03 -9.14 13.37
C ASP A 454 -20.19 -8.99 11.85
N ASP A 455 -19.05 -9.05 11.18
CA ASP A 455 -18.96 -9.19 9.74
C ASP A 455 -19.38 -10.64 9.44
N ASP A 456 -20.67 -10.89 9.20
CA ASP A 456 -21.14 -12.17 8.63
C ASP A 456 -20.51 -12.48 7.26
N ALA A 457 -19.70 -11.56 6.74
CA ALA A 457 -18.81 -11.75 5.61
C ALA A 457 -17.35 -11.88 6.08
N GLN A 458 -17.07 -12.88 6.91
CA GLN A 458 -15.73 -13.48 6.90
C GLN A 458 -15.49 -13.95 5.46
N PRO A 459 -14.53 -13.38 4.69
CA PRO A 459 -14.13 -14.01 3.46
C PRO A 459 -13.54 -15.34 3.91
N ALA A 460 -14.17 -16.44 3.52
CA ALA A 460 -13.69 -17.78 3.79
C ALA A 460 -12.21 -17.86 3.42
N ALA A 461 -11.35 -17.70 4.42
CA ALA A 461 -9.96 -18.05 4.38
C ALA A 461 -9.93 -19.58 4.33
N THR A 462 -10.12 -20.11 3.12
CA THR A 462 -9.79 -21.46 2.63
C THR A 462 -10.43 -21.68 1.25
N ARG A 463 -10.20 -20.76 0.30
CA ARG A 463 -9.95 -21.29 -1.05
C ARG A 463 -8.62 -22.02 -0.95
N LYS A 464 -8.72 -23.33 -0.73
CA LYS A 464 -7.61 -24.27 -0.97
C LYS A 464 -6.89 -23.79 -2.22
N ALA A 465 -5.59 -23.55 -2.08
CA ALA A 465 -4.70 -23.41 -3.22
C ALA A 465 -5.08 -24.48 -4.26
N PRO A 466 -5.16 -24.16 -5.56
CA PRO A 466 -5.24 -25.19 -6.56
C PRO A 466 -4.08 -26.14 -6.26
N ALA A 467 -4.39 -27.43 -6.13
CA ALA A 467 -3.40 -28.45 -5.84
C ALA A 467 -2.17 -28.20 -6.72
N PRO A 468 -0.94 -28.24 -6.18
CA PRO A 468 0.24 -28.11 -7.00
C PRO A 468 0.09 -29.11 -8.14
N LEU A 469 0.19 -28.62 -9.39
CA LEU A 469 0.36 -29.48 -10.55
C LEU A 469 1.38 -30.53 -10.15
N PRO A 470 1.09 -31.84 -10.34
CA PRO A 470 1.97 -32.88 -9.86
C PRO A 470 3.36 -32.59 -10.40
N SER A 471 4.29 -32.26 -9.50
CA SER A 471 5.71 -32.21 -9.82
C SER A 471 6.01 -33.48 -10.58
N ALA A 472 6.55 -33.33 -11.78
CA ALA A 472 6.92 -34.42 -12.65
C ALA A 472 7.50 -35.54 -11.80
N ARG A 473 6.74 -36.63 -11.70
CA ARG A 473 7.10 -37.84 -11.00
C ARG A 473 8.52 -38.16 -11.46
N LYS A 474 9.51 -38.14 -10.56
CA LYS A 474 10.80 -38.75 -10.82
C LYS A 474 10.50 -40.18 -11.26
N THR A 475 10.63 -40.42 -12.55
CA THR A 475 10.57 -41.74 -13.15
C THR A 475 11.60 -42.57 -12.38
N PRO A 476 11.26 -43.75 -11.85
CA PRO A 476 12.29 -44.66 -11.37
C PRO A 476 13.20 -44.93 -12.55
N ALA A 477 14.51 -44.77 -12.34
CA ALA A 477 15.51 -45.16 -13.31
C ALA A 477 15.24 -46.61 -13.74
N ARG A 478 14.96 -46.78 -15.04
CA ARG A 478 14.91 -48.08 -15.70
C ARG A 478 16.26 -48.77 -15.44
N PRO A 479 16.28 -50.05 -15.00
CA PRO A 479 17.54 -50.77 -14.86
C PRO A 479 18.22 -50.87 -16.24
N PRO A 480 19.56 -50.82 -16.29
CA PRO A 480 20.26 -50.92 -17.56
C PRO A 480 19.93 -52.26 -18.22
N ALA A 481 19.51 -52.19 -19.50
CA ALA A 481 19.43 -53.37 -20.35
C ALA A 481 20.85 -53.90 -20.60
N PRO A 482 21.03 -55.22 -20.79
CA PRO A 482 22.36 -55.79 -21.05
C PRO A 482 22.94 -55.22 -22.33
N ALA A 483 24.24 -54.93 -22.31
CA ALA A 483 25.00 -54.56 -23.48
C ALA A 483 24.85 -55.64 -24.57
N SER A 484 24.18 -55.29 -25.67
CA SER A 484 24.36 -56.00 -26.93
C SER A 484 25.69 -55.52 -27.52
N THR A 485 26.64 -56.42 -27.53
CA THR A 485 27.81 -56.40 -28.40
C THR A 485 27.39 -56.07 -29.83
N ALA A 486 27.86 -54.95 -30.35
CA ALA A 486 27.95 -54.67 -31.77
C ALA A 486 29.31 -54.02 -31.99
N ASP A 487 30.29 -54.89 -32.23
CA ASP A 487 31.40 -54.63 -33.13
C ASP A 487 30.89 -54.16 -34.50
N GLU A 488 31.82 -53.63 -35.29
CA GLU A 488 31.72 -53.26 -36.71
C GLU A 488 31.14 -51.87 -36.97
N TRP A 489 32.03 -50.90 -37.15
CA TRP A 489 32.18 -50.12 -38.40
C TRP A 489 33.59 -49.49 -38.42
N GLU A 490 34.58 -50.29 -38.86
CA GLU A 490 35.75 -49.81 -39.61
C GLU A 490 35.54 -50.23 -41.08
N GLU A 491 36.10 -49.45 -42.01
CA GLU A 491 36.02 -49.54 -43.48
C GLU A 491 34.69 -49.12 -44.14
N PHE A 492 34.68 -47.91 -44.74
CA PHE A 492 34.66 -47.72 -46.20
C PHE A 492 35.17 -46.33 -46.59
#